data_AF-A0A0C9UES5-F1
#
_entry.id   AF-A0A0C9UES5-F1
#
_cell.length_a   1.000
_cell.length_b   1.000
_cell.length_c   1.000
_cell.angle_alpha   90.00
_cell.angle_beta   90.00
_cell.angle_gamma   90.00
#
_symmetry.space_group_name_H-M   'P 1'
#
loop_
_entity.id
_entity.type
_entity.pdbx_description
1 polymer ?
#
loop_
_entity_poly.entity_id
_entity_poly.type
_entity_poly.pdbx_seq_one_letter_code
_entity_poly.pdbx_strand_id
1 'polypeptide(L)'
;MPHLLELQACLGHVDAEESKAAIDSIAKIFTQSPCSLDKLTICGKPQATDAAKLLEITPNISILHLSIEDRNYRDPILARLVCQRVDRQCLLSNLRILNFDTIYPSDLWAIIDVVRSRLPKSTKNEISVISGSHCKRLTTISLWYKCSGWDEDLHLIGILKGWQDLGLLRLNSNWLNKPQR
;
A
#
# COMPACT_ATOMS: atom_id res chain seq x y z
N MET A 1 -4.35 -24.66 -11.04
CA MET A 1 -3.18 -24.34 -10.18
C MET A 1 -3.70 -24.01 -8.79
N PRO A 2 -3.70 -24.91 -7.80
CA PRO A 2 -4.11 -24.52 -6.46
C PRO A 2 -2.89 -23.95 -5.71
N HIS A 3 -3.01 -22.74 -5.16
CA HIS A 3 -2.03 -22.04 -4.30
C HIS A 3 -0.96 -21.14 -4.97
N LEU A 4 -1.36 -20.25 -5.91
CA LEU A 4 -0.53 -19.07 -6.19
C LEU A 4 -0.61 -18.11 -4.99
N LEU A 5 0.39 -18.14 -4.12
CA LEU A 5 0.44 -17.31 -2.90
C LEU A 5 1.03 -15.92 -3.14
N GLU A 6 1.96 -15.80 -4.08
CA GLU A 6 2.66 -14.57 -4.40
C GLU A 6 2.62 -14.28 -5.91
N LEU A 7 2.43 -13.01 -6.26
CA LEU A 7 2.49 -12.50 -7.61
C LEU A 7 3.38 -11.26 -7.64
N GLN A 8 4.29 -11.23 -8.60
CA GLN A 8 5.10 -10.06 -8.90
C GLN A 8 4.75 -9.57 -10.31
N ALA A 9 4.26 -8.34 -10.38
CA ALA A 9 3.93 -7.66 -11.63
C ALA A 9 4.89 -6.47 -11.81
N CYS A 10 5.88 -6.64 -12.69
CA CYS A 10 6.77 -5.56 -13.08
C CYS A 10 6.26 -4.89 -14.34
N LEU A 11 5.64 -3.74 -14.16
CA LEU A 11 5.02 -2.95 -15.22
C LEU A 11 6.01 -1.89 -15.68
N GLY A 12 6.52 -2.04 -16.90
CA GLY A 12 7.41 -1.07 -17.55
C GLY A 12 6.65 -0.03 -18.38
N HIS A 13 7.38 0.81 -19.11
CA HIS A 13 6.84 1.51 -20.27
C HIS A 13 6.62 0.48 -21.38
N VAL A 14 5.51 -0.24 -21.29
CA VAL A 14 5.02 -1.14 -22.32
C VAL A 14 3.91 -0.43 -23.08
N ASP A 15 3.66 -0.83 -24.34
CA ASP A 15 2.48 -0.38 -25.07
C ASP A 15 1.21 -0.68 -24.24
N ALA A 16 0.23 0.22 -24.29
CA ALA A 16 -1.04 0.08 -23.58
C ALA A 16 -1.76 -1.23 -23.94
N GLU A 17 -1.65 -1.69 -25.18
CA GLU A 17 -2.25 -2.97 -25.61
C GLU A 17 -1.55 -4.18 -24.97
N GLU A 18 -0.22 -4.17 -24.89
CA GLU A 18 0.54 -5.23 -24.23
C GLU A 18 0.27 -5.28 -22.73
N SER A 19 0.21 -4.12 -22.07
CA SER A 19 -0.12 -4.02 -20.65
C SER A 19 -1.55 -4.54 -20.38
N LYS A 20 -2.50 -4.15 -21.22
CA LYS A 20 -3.88 -4.64 -21.14
C LYS A 20 -3.95 -6.16 -21.32
N ALA A 21 -3.28 -6.71 -22.33
CA ALA A 21 -3.23 -8.15 -22.56
C ALA A 21 -2.63 -8.92 -21.37
N ALA A 22 -1.59 -8.36 -20.73
CA ALA A 22 -0.99 -8.93 -19.53
C ALA A 22 -1.96 -8.92 -18.34
N ILE A 23 -2.63 -7.79 -18.08
CA ILE A 23 -3.62 -7.66 -17.00
C ILE A 23 -4.82 -8.58 -17.25
N ASP A 24 -5.32 -8.66 -18.48
CA ASP A 24 -6.42 -9.54 -18.86
C ASP A 24 -6.05 -11.01 -18.66
N SER A 25 -4.79 -11.37 -18.94
CA SER A 25 -4.28 -12.72 -18.69
C SER A 25 -4.23 -13.04 -17.19
N ILE A 26 -3.76 -12.09 -16.36
CA ILE A 26 -3.77 -12.23 -14.89
C ILE A 26 -5.21 -12.34 -14.37
N ALA A 27 -6.13 -11.53 -14.88
CA ALA A 27 -7.54 -11.58 -14.52
C ALA A 27 -8.17 -12.94 -14.85
N LYS A 28 -7.83 -13.53 -16.01
CA LYS A 28 -8.26 -14.89 -16.36
C LYS A 28 -7.78 -15.93 -15.36
N ILE A 29 -6.53 -15.84 -14.89
CA ILE A 29 -5.99 -16.75 -13.87
C ILE A 29 -6.81 -16.68 -12.58
N PHE A 30 -7.17 -15.47 -12.11
CA PHE A 30 -7.94 -15.27 -10.88
C PHE A 30 -9.43 -15.61 -11.01
N THR A 31 -10.01 -15.48 -12.20
CA THR A 31 -11.41 -15.83 -12.44
C THR A 31 -11.62 -17.32 -12.69
N GLN A 32 -10.65 -18.00 -13.30
CA GLN A 32 -10.77 -19.42 -13.69
C GLN A 32 -10.24 -20.40 -12.63
N SER A 33 -9.47 -19.94 -11.65
CA SER A 33 -8.96 -20.76 -10.56
C SER A 33 -9.11 -20.03 -9.24
N PRO A 34 -9.66 -20.65 -8.18
CA PRO A 34 -9.67 -20.07 -6.85
C PRO A 34 -8.23 -20.00 -6.31
N CYS A 35 -7.52 -18.95 -6.71
CA CYS A 35 -6.16 -18.66 -6.26
C CYS A 35 -6.21 -17.90 -4.94
N SER A 36 -5.48 -18.40 -3.94
CA SER A 36 -5.32 -17.78 -2.62
C SER A 36 -4.11 -16.84 -2.64
N LEU A 37 -4.17 -15.79 -3.46
CA LEU A 37 -3.09 -14.80 -3.49
C LEU A 37 -3.09 -14.01 -2.18
N ASP A 38 -1.97 -14.09 -1.45
CA ASP A 38 -1.76 -13.38 -0.20
C ASP A 38 -0.86 -12.16 -0.39
N LYS A 39 0.09 -12.23 -1.34
CA LYS A 39 1.07 -11.18 -1.60
C LYS A 39 1.08 -10.72 -3.04
N LEU A 40 1.01 -9.41 -3.24
CA LEU A 40 1.23 -8.76 -4.53
C LEU A 40 2.42 -7.82 -4.44
N THR A 41 3.32 -7.92 -5.42
CA THR A 41 4.41 -6.97 -5.64
C THR A 41 4.18 -6.22 -6.94
N ILE A 42 4.14 -4.89 -6.90
CA ILE A 42 4.09 -4.03 -8.08
C ILE A 42 5.43 -3.33 -8.20
N CYS A 43 6.09 -3.49 -9.34
CA CYS A 43 7.42 -2.93 -9.64
C CYS A 43 7.40 -2.10 -10.94
N GLY A 44 8.38 -1.20 -11.08
CA GLY A 44 8.64 -0.46 -12.31
C GLY A 44 7.95 0.89 -12.36
N LYS A 45 7.36 1.22 -13.51
CA LYS A 45 6.66 2.49 -13.81
C LYS A 45 5.24 2.19 -14.29
N PRO A 46 4.39 1.60 -13.43
CA PRO A 46 3.05 1.19 -13.82
C PRO A 46 2.20 2.41 -14.19
N GLN A 47 1.42 2.33 -15.27
CA GLN A 47 0.34 3.30 -15.44
C GLN A 47 -0.64 3.15 -14.27
N ALA A 48 -1.17 4.28 -13.78
CA ALA A 48 -2.08 4.28 -12.63
C ALA A 48 -3.33 3.40 -12.87
N THR A 49 -3.80 3.34 -14.12
CA THR A 49 -4.91 2.49 -14.57
C THR A 49 -4.59 1.00 -14.48
N ASP A 50 -3.34 0.62 -14.73
CA ASP A 50 -2.90 -0.76 -14.76
C ASP A 50 -2.73 -1.31 -13.35
N ALA A 51 -2.07 -0.54 -12.49
CA ALA A 51 -1.97 -0.86 -11.07
C ALA A 51 -3.36 -0.93 -10.42
N ALA A 52 -4.26 -0.01 -10.75
CA ALA A 52 -5.64 -0.03 -10.28
C ALA A 52 -6.37 -1.34 -10.60
N LYS A 53 -6.36 -1.75 -11.88
CA LYS A 53 -6.98 -3.01 -12.31
C LYS A 53 -6.37 -4.21 -11.61
N LEU A 54 -5.05 -4.25 -11.44
CA LEU A 54 -4.37 -5.32 -10.71
C LEU A 54 -4.86 -5.43 -9.26
N LEU A 55 -5.01 -4.31 -8.55
CA LEU A 55 -5.54 -4.30 -7.18
C LEU A 55 -7.01 -4.74 -7.12
N GLU A 56 -7.81 -4.40 -8.13
CA GLU A 56 -9.22 -4.78 -8.22
C GLU A 56 -9.41 -6.29 -8.46
N ILE A 57 -8.57 -6.92 -9.27
CA ILE A 57 -8.61 -8.37 -9.52
C ILE A 57 -7.92 -9.21 -8.43
N THR A 58 -7.22 -8.57 -7.49
CA THR A 58 -6.55 -9.22 -6.34
C THR A 58 -7.07 -8.73 -4.99
N PRO A 59 -8.39 -8.73 -4.74
CA PRO A 59 -8.99 -8.04 -3.59
C PRO A 59 -8.62 -8.63 -2.22
N ASN A 60 -8.13 -9.88 -2.20
CA ASN A 60 -7.93 -10.66 -0.97
C ASN A 60 -6.49 -10.63 -0.42
N ILE A 61 -5.56 -9.91 -1.04
CA ILE A 61 -4.18 -9.88 -0.56
C ILE A 61 -4.07 -9.29 0.84
N SER A 62 -3.15 -9.81 1.64
CA SER A 62 -2.79 -9.27 2.94
C SER A 62 -1.47 -8.50 2.93
N ILE A 63 -0.63 -8.71 1.90
CA ILE A 63 0.68 -8.08 1.73
C ILE A 63 0.73 -7.38 0.38
N LEU A 64 1.01 -6.07 0.40
CA LEU A 64 1.30 -5.29 -0.80
C LEU A 64 2.73 -4.75 -0.71
N HIS A 65 3.52 -5.01 -1.75
CA HIS A 65 4.87 -4.48 -1.91
C HIS A 65 4.91 -3.53 -3.11
N LEU A 66 5.29 -2.28 -2.88
CA LEU A 66 5.43 -1.26 -3.91
C LEU A 66 6.92 -0.96 -4.16
N SER A 67 7.48 -1.61 -5.16
CA SER A 67 8.84 -1.40 -5.68
C SER A 67 8.83 -0.34 -6.79
N ILE A 68 8.33 0.86 -6.47
CA ILE A 68 8.15 1.97 -7.40
C ILE A 68 8.87 3.18 -6.82
N GLU A 69 9.97 3.59 -7.46
CA GLU A 69 10.80 4.70 -6.98
C GLU A 69 10.16 6.07 -7.25
N ASP A 70 9.52 6.21 -8.41
CA ASP A 70 8.92 7.47 -8.85
C ASP A 70 7.52 7.66 -8.28
N ARG A 71 7.38 8.72 -7.48
CA ARG A 71 6.14 9.09 -6.80
C ARG A 71 4.96 9.31 -7.74
N ASN A 72 5.20 9.73 -8.99
CA ASN A 72 4.13 9.97 -9.95
C ASN A 72 3.35 8.69 -10.28
N TYR A 73 3.99 7.53 -10.19
CA TYR A 73 3.34 6.24 -10.39
C TYR A 73 2.83 5.63 -9.08
N ARG A 74 3.49 5.92 -7.95
CA ARG A 74 3.16 5.35 -6.64
C ARG A 74 2.01 6.07 -5.93
N ASP A 75 2.01 7.41 -5.92
CA ASP A 75 1.03 8.21 -5.18
C ASP A 75 -0.42 7.95 -5.64
N PRO A 76 -0.72 7.79 -6.96
CA PRO A 76 -2.06 7.39 -7.40
C PRO A 76 -2.51 6.02 -6.86
N ILE A 77 -1.58 5.07 -6.69
CA ILE A 77 -1.85 3.77 -6.10
C ILE A 77 -2.18 3.94 -4.61
N LEU A 78 -1.37 4.72 -3.88
CA LEU A 78 -1.60 5.00 -2.46
C LEU A 78 -2.93 5.72 -2.23
N ALA A 79 -3.29 6.69 -3.05
CA ALA A 79 -4.57 7.40 -2.97
C ALA A 79 -5.77 6.43 -3.06
N ARG A 80 -5.68 5.38 -3.89
CA ARG A 80 -6.71 4.33 -3.99
C ARG A 80 -6.77 3.41 -2.78
N LEU A 81 -5.70 3.30 -2.00
CA LEU A 81 -5.66 2.47 -0.78
C LEU A 81 -6.23 3.19 0.45
N VAL A 82 -6.45 4.50 0.37
CA VAL A 82 -7.12 5.28 1.42
C VAL A 82 -8.58 4.85 1.50
N CYS A 83 -9.00 4.32 2.65
CA CYS A 83 -10.40 3.92 2.81
C CYS A 83 -11.30 5.15 2.85
N GLN A 84 -12.28 5.23 1.93
CA GLN A 84 -13.21 6.36 1.86
C GLN A 84 -14.29 6.24 2.95
N ARG A 85 -14.56 7.35 3.64
CA ARG A 85 -15.53 7.39 4.75
C ARG A 85 -16.98 7.38 4.30
N VAL A 86 -17.26 7.96 3.13
CA VAL A 86 -18.62 8.20 2.64
C VAL A 86 -19.24 6.92 2.08
N ASP A 87 -18.47 6.15 1.31
CA ASP A 87 -19.00 4.97 0.60
C ASP A 87 -18.61 3.62 1.22
N ARG A 88 -17.87 3.64 2.34
CA ARG A 88 -17.30 2.45 3.02
C ARG A 88 -16.50 1.52 2.11
N GLN A 89 -16.17 1.97 0.91
CA GLN A 89 -15.37 1.20 -0.04
C GLN A 89 -13.91 1.29 0.41
N CYS A 90 -13.34 0.15 0.76
CA CYS A 90 -11.91 0.04 0.96
C CYS A 90 -11.35 -1.05 0.07
N LEU A 91 -10.57 -0.61 -0.91
CA LEU A 91 -9.80 -1.47 -1.77
C LEU A 91 -8.81 -2.26 -0.90
N LEU A 92 -8.66 -3.55 -1.18
CA LEU A 92 -7.86 -4.46 -0.37
C LEU A 92 -8.24 -4.42 1.11
N SER A 93 -9.47 -4.83 1.40
CA SER A 93 -9.98 -4.90 2.77
C SER A 93 -9.16 -5.83 3.66
N ASN A 94 -8.41 -6.77 3.08
CA ASN A 94 -7.56 -7.71 3.81
C ASN A 94 -6.12 -7.22 4.05
N LEU A 95 -5.72 -6.08 3.48
CA LEU A 95 -4.35 -5.58 3.54
C LEU A 95 -3.90 -5.30 4.99
N ARG A 96 -2.80 -5.95 5.40
CA ARG A 96 -2.19 -5.85 6.74
C ARG A 96 -0.76 -5.35 6.71
N ILE A 97 -0.04 -5.58 5.61
CA ILE A 97 1.38 -5.27 5.47
C ILE A 97 1.57 -4.46 4.19
N LEU A 98 2.19 -3.30 4.31
CA LEU A 98 2.53 -2.44 3.18
C LEU A 98 4.04 -2.17 3.19
N ASN A 99 4.72 -2.61 2.13
CA ASN A 99 6.17 -2.54 2.01
C ASN A 99 6.59 -1.64 0.85
N PHE A 100 7.73 -0.98 1.01
CA PHE A 100 8.32 -0.09 0.01
C PHE A 100 9.84 -0.27 -0.04
N ASP A 101 10.44 -0.31 -1.24
CA ASP A 101 11.90 -0.49 -1.43
C ASP A 101 12.71 0.79 -1.44
N THR A 102 12.17 1.86 -2.01
CA THR A 102 12.84 3.16 -2.02
C THR A 102 11.79 4.23 -1.85
N ILE A 103 11.86 4.96 -0.74
CA ILE A 103 11.04 6.15 -0.52
C ILE A 103 11.91 7.35 -0.16
N TYR A 104 11.43 8.49 -0.60
CA TYR A 104 11.88 9.81 -0.17
C TYR A 104 10.92 10.35 0.89
N PRO A 105 11.37 11.25 1.76
CA PRO A 105 10.49 11.83 2.77
C PRO A 105 9.26 12.56 2.24
N SER A 106 9.32 13.11 1.01
CA SER A 106 8.17 13.66 0.29
C SER A 106 7.00 12.68 0.12
N ASP A 107 7.29 11.38 0.22
CA ASP A 107 6.33 10.30 -0.01
C ASP A 107 5.51 9.98 1.24
N LEU A 108 5.94 10.50 2.40
CA LEU A 108 5.38 10.10 3.68
C LEU A 108 3.96 10.55 3.91
N TRP A 109 3.55 11.68 3.34
CA TRP A 109 2.17 12.15 3.45
C TRP A 109 1.18 11.12 2.89
N ALA A 110 1.42 10.64 1.68
CA ALA A 110 0.56 9.64 1.04
C ALA A 110 0.53 8.33 1.83
N ILE A 111 1.68 7.92 2.39
CA ILE A 111 1.77 6.73 3.24
C ILE A 111 0.94 6.93 4.52
N ILE A 112 1.14 8.05 5.21
CA ILE A 112 0.43 8.44 6.45
C ILE A 112 -1.08 8.45 6.23
N ASP A 113 -1.57 8.95 5.09
CA ASP A 113 -2.99 8.95 4.76
C ASP A 113 -3.57 7.54 4.66
N VAL A 114 -2.85 6.62 4.00
CA VAL A 114 -3.24 5.21 3.96
C VAL A 114 -3.28 4.62 5.37
N VAL A 115 -2.24 4.82 6.18
CA VAL A 115 -2.19 4.32 7.57
C VAL A 115 -3.38 4.83 8.35
N ARG A 116 -3.55 6.15 8.40
CA ARG A 116 -4.55 6.87 9.19
C ARG A 116 -5.96 6.41 8.85
N SER A 117 -6.24 6.18 7.55
CA SER A 117 -7.55 5.69 7.09
C SER A 117 -7.88 4.27 7.57
N ARG A 118 -6.86 3.50 8.00
CA ARG A 118 -6.95 2.10 8.43
C ARG A 118 -6.65 1.88 9.92
N LEU A 119 -6.37 2.94 10.68
CA LEU A 119 -6.19 2.84 12.12
C LEU A 119 -7.54 2.70 12.84
N PRO A 120 -7.58 2.01 13.99
CA PRO A 120 -8.78 1.92 14.80
C PRO A 120 -9.15 3.33 15.31
N LYS A 121 -10.42 3.71 15.16
CA LYS A 121 -10.91 4.98 15.71
C LYS A 121 -10.88 4.91 17.23
N SER A 122 -10.25 5.90 17.88
CA SER A 122 -10.29 6.06 19.34
C SER A 122 -11.71 6.44 19.76
N THR A 123 -12.48 5.47 20.27
CA THR A 123 -13.76 5.70 20.95
C THR A 123 -13.50 6.41 22.27
N LYS A 124 -13.53 7.75 22.27
CA LYS A 124 -13.67 8.49 23.53
C LYS A 124 -14.83 9.48 23.59
N ASN A 125 -15.58 9.78 22.52
CA ASN A 125 -16.74 10.69 22.63
C ASN A 125 -17.84 10.57 21.55
N GLU A 126 -17.88 9.49 20.76
CA GLU A 126 -18.99 9.29 19.81
C GLU A 126 -19.84 8.09 20.23
N ILE A 127 -20.89 8.36 21.02
CA ILE A 127 -22.05 7.48 21.12
C ILE A 127 -22.81 7.63 19.80
N SER A 128 -22.48 6.79 18.83
CA SER A 128 -23.44 6.11 17.95
C SER A 128 -22.67 5.31 16.91
N VAL A 129 -22.93 4.00 16.91
CA VAL A 129 -23.10 3.17 15.73
C VAL A 129 -22.17 3.49 14.56
N ILE A 130 -21.13 2.68 14.37
CA ILE A 130 -20.85 1.92 13.14
C ILE A 130 -19.61 1.06 13.43
N SER A 131 -19.86 -0.15 13.91
CA SER A 131 -19.03 -1.30 13.58
C SER A 131 -19.08 -1.46 12.05
N GLY A 132 -18.09 -0.94 11.31
CA GLY A 132 -18.22 -0.93 9.84
C GLY A 132 -17.04 -0.47 9.01
N SER A 133 -15.81 -0.50 9.52
CA SER A 133 -14.68 -0.61 8.58
C SER A 133 -14.56 -2.09 8.21
N HIS A 134 -15.05 -2.48 7.03
CA HIS A 134 -14.80 -3.82 6.45
C HIS A 134 -13.30 -4.07 6.20
N CYS A 135 -12.48 -3.05 6.37
CA CYS A 135 -11.03 -3.04 6.20
C CYS A 135 -10.36 -3.54 7.49
N LYS A 136 -9.53 -4.56 7.33
CA LYS A 136 -8.57 -4.96 8.34
C LYS A 136 -7.61 -3.80 8.58
N ARG A 137 -7.20 -3.69 9.84
CA ARG A 137 -6.19 -2.72 10.29
C ARG A 137 -4.85 -3.01 9.58
N LEU A 138 -4.22 -1.95 9.09
CA LEU A 138 -2.83 -2.02 8.65
C LEU A 138 -1.94 -2.21 9.89
N THR A 139 -1.21 -3.31 9.92
CA THR A 139 -0.43 -3.73 11.10
C THR A 139 1.05 -3.43 10.97
N THR A 140 1.59 -3.51 9.76
CA THR A 140 3.02 -3.37 9.50
C THR A 140 3.26 -2.49 8.30
N ILE A 141 4.23 -1.60 8.42
CA ILE A 141 4.79 -0.86 7.30
C ILE A 141 6.30 -1.04 7.31
N SER A 142 6.85 -1.40 6.16
CA SER A 142 8.30 -1.49 5.95
C SER A 142 8.76 -0.44 4.96
N LEU A 143 9.70 0.39 5.38
CA LEU A 143 10.18 1.56 4.66
C LEU A 143 11.70 1.51 4.51
N TRP A 144 12.18 1.70 3.30
CA TRP A 144 13.59 1.84 2.98
C TRP A 144 13.83 3.27 2.50
N TYR A 145 14.37 4.09 3.40
CA TYR A 145 14.48 5.53 3.22
C TYR A 145 15.79 5.96 2.58
N LYS A 146 15.70 6.85 1.59
CA LYS A 146 16.80 7.74 1.22
C LYS A 146 16.69 9.03 2.03
N CYS A 147 17.72 9.38 2.78
CA CYS A 147 17.77 10.65 3.52
C CYS A 147 17.86 11.82 2.53
N SER A 148 16.97 12.80 2.62
CA SER A 148 17.07 14.05 1.86
C SER A 148 17.81 15.16 2.61
N GLY A 149 18.03 15.02 3.92
CA GLY A 149 18.74 16.00 4.75
C GLY A 149 17.89 17.18 5.24
N TRP A 150 16.55 17.10 5.18
CA TRP A 150 15.64 18.19 5.58
C TRP A 150 14.94 17.87 6.90
N ASP A 151 14.71 18.89 7.73
CA ASP A 151 14.09 18.72 9.06
C ASP A 151 12.60 18.33 9.01
N GLU A 152 11.87 18.71 7.95
CA GLU A 152 10.46 18.34 7.76
C GLU A 152 10.27 16.80 7.71
N ASP A 153 11.30 16.08 7.29
CA ASP A 153 11.34 14.63 7.16
C ASP A 153 11.24 13.94 8.53
N LEU A 154 11.78 14.57 9.58
CA LEU A 154 11.80 14.04 10.94
C LEU A 154 10.40 14.10 11.60
N HIS A 155 9.60 15.12 11.27
CA HIS A 155 8.27 15.26 11.83
C HIS A 155 7.33 14.15 11.35
N LEU A 156 7.31 13.85 10.05
CA LEU A 156 6.44 12.82 9.47
C LEU A 156 6.82 11.40 9.93
N ILE A 157 8.13 11.12 10.05
CA ILE A 157 8.60 9.89 10.69
C ILE A 157 8.17 9.85 12.16
N GLY A 158 8.19 10.99 12.85
CA GLY A 158 7.68 11.14 14.21
C GLY A 158 6.22 10.72 14.36
N ILE A 159 5.35 11.03 13.39
CA ILE A 159 3.95 10.59 13.38
C ILE A 159 3.86 9.05 13.32
N LEU A 160 4.59 8.42 12.40
CA LEU A 160 4.60 6.96 12.25
C LEU A 160 5.15 6.27 13.51
N LYS A 161 6.20 6.83 14.12
CA LYS A 161 6.74 6.36 15.40
C LYS A 161 5.75 6.54 16.55
N GLY A 162 5.02 7.66 16.59
CA GLY A 162 3.97 7.87 17.59
C GLY A 162 2.89 6.77 17.54
N TRP A 163 2.47 6.33 16.34
CA TRP A 163 1.58 5.18 16.22
C TRP A 163 2.24 3.85 16.59
N GLN A 164 3.55 3.70 16.40
CA GLN A 164 4.30 2.55 16.88
C GLN A 164 4.34 2.48 18.40
N ASP A 165 4.63 3.60 19.07
CA ASP A 165 4.71 3.70 20.53
C ASP A 165 3.35 3.43 21.19
N LEU A 166 2.26 3.76 20.51
CA LEU A 166 0.89 3.43 20.93
C LEU A 166 0.48 1.97 20.64
N GLY A 167 1.36 1.15 20.05
CA GLY A 167 1.04 -0.22 19.64
C GLY A 167 0.03 -0.28 18.49
N LEU A 168 -0.14 0.82 17.74
CA LEU A 168 -1.08 0.96 16.63
C LEU A 168 -0.47 0.51 15.29
N LEU A 169 0.85 0.50 15.15
CA LEU A 169 1.53 0.12 13.92
C LEU A 169 2.92 -0.46 14.21
N ARG A 170 3.33 -1.53 13.54
CA ARG A 170 4.73 -1.93 13.47
C ARG A 170 5.41 -1.19 12.33
N LEU A 171 6.37 -0.34 12.65
CA LEU A 171 7.21 0.35 11.68
C LEU A 171 8.57 -0.35 11.59
N ASN A 172 8.89 -0.91 10.43
CA ASN A 172 10.23 -1.39 10.10
C ASN A 172 10.89 -0.34 9.19
N SER A 173 11.86 0.43 9.68
CA SER A 173 12.53 1.45 8.88
C SER A 173 14.02 1.17 8.74
N ASN A 174 14.49 1.11 7.49
CA ASN A 174 15.89 0.98 7.14
C ASN A 174 16.35 2.27 6.45
N TRP A 175 17.49 2.80 6.87
CA TRP A 175 18.13 3.96 6.22
C TRP A 175 19.11 3.45 5.17
N LEU A 176 18.88 3.78 3.91
CA LEU A 176 19.80 3.45 2.81
C LEU A 176 21.09 4.27 2.91
N ASN A 177 20.98 5.53 3.32
CA ASN A 177 22.11 6.41 3.65
C ASN A 177 21.80 7.10 4.98
N LYS A 178 22.46 6.72 6.08
CA LYS A 178 22.32 7.46 7.34
C LYS A 178 22.91 8.86 7.15
N PRO A 179 22.25 9.95 7.59
CA PRO A 179 22.89 11.26 7.63
C PRO A 179 24.14 11.13 8.51
N GLN A 180 25.32 11.44 7.94
CA GLN A 180 26.53 11.61 8.72
C GLN A 180 26.30 12.83 9.61
N ARG A 181 26.24 12.60 10.93
CA ARG A 181 26.20 13.66 11.94
C ARG A 181 27.58 14.27 12.12
#